data_AF-A0A4T0D5D0-F1
#
_entry.id   AF-A0A4T0D5D0-F1
#
_cell.length_a   1.000
_cell.length_b   1.000
_cell.length_c   1.000
_cell.angle_alpha   90.00
_cell.angle_beta   90.00
_cell.angle_gamma   90.00
#
_symmetry.space_group_name_H-M   'P 1'
#
loop_
_entity.id
_entity.type
_entity.pdbx_description
1 polymer ?
#
loop_
_entity_poly.entity_id
_entity_poly.type
_entity_poly.pdbx_seq_one_letter_code
_entity_poly.pdbx_strand_id
1 'polypeptide(L)'
;TPTTYNVHKKHFEKITTKSTLLPSPAHRTRLFRDRYNLIHQRLMRNEAFQAPSVANTRSLKRSDSTSIQQYYKLTPIANLLGRNGSNHVLLGMLVITPTGTLALNDLTGSITLDLQHAKPLQGVDSSWFCPGMVVLIEGVYEEEYSGAGASGLGAATGVGGTIGGKFIGFSIGAPPSEKRNATLGVADSSKQQDVGVGGGFGWTDFLGLGSEKVMGTKMRKLEKRLLAPNEEEAAQQRKMVILGEVNLDDPSSLEALRAVLRVYASEDELTPLSFMLIGNFVSHPVMAGGGSGGSIEYKEYFNDLATVLADFPTLLRTSTWVFVPGDNDPWASAFSAGASNPVPRPSIPGLFTSRVKRAFAAAKAEVPLPKTDDNVPVEPIWTSNPARISIFGPAHEITVFRDDITSRLRRNALTFGKASTAEDDNDDEEMPDTSPEIPTPTQIARKLVLSLLPQSNLSPFPLSTRPKA
;
A
#
# COMPACT_ATOMS: atom_id res chain seq x y z
N THR A 1 11.54 -14.76 -1.92
CA THR A 1 12.26 -14.54 -3.21
C THR A 1 11.48 -13.57 -4.08
N PRO A 2 12.13 -12.66 -4.82
CA PRO A 2 11.45 -11.72 -5.69
C PRO A 2 10.72 -12.43 -6.83
N THR A 3 9.52 -11.97 -7.16
CA THR A 3 8.66 -12.52 -8.22
C THR A 3 8.16 -11.43 -9.14
N THR A 4 7.99 -11.73 -10.42
CA THR A 4 7.35 -10.84 -11.40
C THR A 4 6.15 -11.55 -12.03
N TYR A 5 5.15 -10.79 -12.44
CA TYR A 5 3.94 -11.35 -13.06
C TYR A 5 4.14 -11.47 -14.58
N ASN A 6 4.05 -12.69 -15.10
CA ASN A 6 4.10 -12.95 -16.53
C ASN A 6 2.68 -12.85 -17.12
N VAL A 7 2.44 -11.80 -17.90
CA VAL A 7 1.13 -11.50 -18.50
C VAL A 7 0.65 -12.60 -19.45
N HIS A 8 1.55 -13.22 -20.20
CA HIS A 8 1.21 -14.27 -21.17
C HIS A 8 0.84 -15.58 -20.48
N LYS A 9 1.62 -15.99 -19.48
CA LYS A 9 1.36 -17.21 -18.71
C LYS A 9 0.32 -17.04 -17.61
N LYS A 10 -0.08 -15.80 -17.33
CA LYS A 10 -0.96 -15.42 -16.22
C LYS A 10 -0.51 -15.96 -14.85
N HIS A 11 0.81 -16.02 -14.64
CA HIS A 11 1.41 -16.61 -13.44
C HIS A 11 2.63 -15.81 -12.95
N PHE A 12 2.98 -15.97 -11.68
CA PHE A 12 4.17 -15.35 -11.09
C PHE A 12 5.41 -16.20 -11.34
N GLU A 13 6.46 -15.58 -11.85
CA GLU A 13 7.74 -16.23 -12.08
C GLU A 13 8.77 -15.69 -11.09
N LYS A 14 9.68 -16.56 -10.65
CA LYS A 14 10.79 -16.16 -9.78
C LYS A 14 11.78 -15.33 -10.59
N ILE A 15 12.16 -14.19 -10.04
CA ILE A 15 13.23 -13.37 -10.62
C ILE A 15 14.56 -14.00 -10.21
N THR A 16 15.37 -14.39 -11.20
CA THR A 16 16.69 -15.00 -10.99
C THR A 16 17.81 -13.96 -10.84
N THR A 17 17.57 -12.73 -11.29
CA THR A 17 18.54 -11.64 -11.17
C THR A 17 18.59 -11.11 -9.74
N LYS A 18 19.80 -10.91 -9.21
CA LYS A 18 20.02 -10.33 -7.88
C LYS A 18 19.64 -8.85 -7.87
N SER A 19 18.89 -8.41 -6.86
CA SER A 19 18.57 -6.99 -6.66
C SER A 19 19.85 -6.20 -6.38
N THR A 20 19.92 -4.98 -6.93
CA THR A 20 21.04 -4.04 -6.75
C THR A 20 20.48 -2.63 -6.60
N LEU A 21 21.19 -1.78 -5.86
CA LEU A 21 20.85 -0.36 -5.67
C LEU A 21 21.04 0.46 -6.96
N LEU A 22 21.88 -0.02 -7.88
CA LEU A 22 22.15 0.62 -9.16
C LEU A 22 21.69 -0.30 -10.30
N PRO A 23 20.36 -0.44 -10.50
CA PRO A 23 19.82 -1.32 -11.53
C PRO A 23 19.98 -0.70 -12.93
N SER A 24 19.92 -1.55 -13.97
CA SER A 24 19.88 -1.06 -15.35
C SER A 24 18.62 -0.20 -15.60
N PRO A 25 18.64 0.77 -16.54
CA PRO A 25 17.48 1.63 -16.83
C PRO A 25 16.18 0.87 -17.16
N ALA A 26 16.30 -0.35 -17.72
CA ALA A 26 15.16 -1.22 -18.00
C ALA A 26 14.32 -1.56 -16.75
N HIS A 27 14.93 -1.59 -15.55
CA HIS A 27 14.21 -1.83 -14.31
C HIS A 27 13.23 -0.71 -13.97
N ARG A 28 13.57 0.55 -14.30
CA ARG A 28 12.67 1.69 -14.11
C ARG A 28 11.40 1.53 -14.93
N THR A 29 11.54 1.16 -16.20
CA THR A 29 10.37 0.90 -17.08
C THR A 29 9.57 -0.30 -16.59
N ARG A 30 10.25 -1.37 -16.17
CA ARG A 30 9.61 -2.58 -15.62
C ARG A 30 8.78 -2.29 -14.38
N LEU A 31 9.25 -1.42 -13.47
CA LEU A 31 8.53 -1.02 -12.26
C LEU A 31 7.08 -0.54 -12.57
N PHE A 32 6.94 0.36 -13.54
CA PHE A 32 5.63 0.91 -13.92
C PHE A 32 4.79 -0.10 -14.70
N ARG A 33 5.42 -0.87 -15.60
CA ARG A 33 4.75 -1.92 -16.37
C ARG A 33 4.21 -3.02 -15.47
N ASP A 34 5.00 -3.51 -14.52
CA ASP A 34 4.61 -4.57 -13.58
C ASP A 34 3.45 -4.08 -12.70
N ARG A 35 3.51 -2.83 -12.23
CA ARG A 35 2.42 -2.23 -11.47
C ARG A 35 1.11 -2.17 -12.27
N TYR A 36 1.17 -1.71 -13.52
CA TYR A 36 0.00 -1.69 -14.40
C TYR A 36 -0.54 -3.11 -14.62
N ASN A 37 0.32 -4.07 -14.93
CA ASN A 37 -0.06 -5.46 -15.19
C ASN A 37 -0.72 -6.14 -13.98
N LEU A 38 -0.24 -5.88 -12.77
CA LEU A 38 -0.83 -6.43 -11.54
C LEU A 38 -2.26 -5.93 -11.34
N ILE A 39 -2.48 -4.62 -11.51
CA ILE A 39 -3.81 -4.01 -11.37
C ILE A 39 -4.71 -4.49 -12.51
N HIS A 40 -4.22 -4.51 -13.75
CA HIS A 40 -4.95 -4.98 -14.92
C HIS A 40 -5.36 -6.45 -14.76
N GLN A 41 -4.47 -7.34 -14.34
CA GLN A 41 -4.82 -8.74 -14.06
C GLN A 41 -5.93 -8.83 -13.00
N ARG A 42 -5.78 -8.13 -11.87
CA ARG A 42 -6.78 -8.13 -10.80
C ARG A 42 -8.15 -7.66 -11.32
N LEU A 43 -8.14 -6.63 -12.15
CA LEU A 43 -9.35 -6.09 -12.76
C LEU A 43 -10.03 -7.09 -13.68
N MET A 44 -9.27 -7.81 -14.51
CA MET A 44 -9.82 -8.84 -15.42
C MET A 44 -10.39 -10.07 -14.69
N ARG A 45 -10.10 -10.25 -13.39
CA ARG A 45 -10.76 -11.27 -12.56
C ARG A 45 -12.10 -10.83 -12.00
N ASN A 46 -12.40 -9.54 -12.03
CA ASN A 46 -13.68 -9.02 -11.57
C ASN A 46 -14.77 -9.30 -12.61
N GLU A 47 -15.89 -9.86 -12.18
CA GLU A 47 -17.04 -10.21 -13.01
C GLU A 47 -17.57 -9.01 -13.81
N ALA A 48 -17.49 -7.80 -13.26
CA ALA A 48 -17.91 -6.57 -13.95
C ALA A 48 -17.12 -6.27 -15.24
N PHE A 49 -15.93 -6.87 -15.42
CA PHE A 49 -15.06 -6.70 -16.58
C PHE A 49 -14.95 -7.96 -17.44
N GLN A 50 -15.73 -9.01 -17.12
CA GLN A 50 -15.75 -10.26 -17.88
C GLN A 50 -16.94 -10.26 -18.83
N ALA A 51 -16.68 -10.50 -20.12
CA ALA A 51 -17.75 -10.72 -21.07
C ALA A 51 -18.52 -12.01 -20.68
N PRO A 52 -19.86 -12.00 -20.74
CA PRO A 52 -20.65 -13.19 -20.46
C PRO A 52 -20.25 -14.33 -21.41
N SER A 53 -19.85 -15.47 -20.86
CA SER A 53 -19.27 -16.60 -21.61
C SER A 53 -20.30 -17.39 -22.44
N VAL A 54 -21.59 -17.03 -22.35
CA VAL A 54 -22.67 -17.72 -23.07
C VAL A 54 -23.54 -16.67 -23.76
N ALA A 55 -23.48 -16.61 -25.09
CA ALA A 55 -24.59 -16.04 -25.85
C ALA A 55 -25.77 -17.00 -25.65
N ASN A 56 -26.70 -16.67 -24.76
CA ASN A 56 -27.93 -17.44 -24.59
C ASN A 56 -28.76 -17.30 -25.88
N THR A 57 -28.47 -18.13 -26.88
CA THR A 57 -29.34 -18.37 -28.02
C THR A 57 -30.51 -19.24 -27.56
N ARG A 58 -31.38 -18.69 -26.71
CA ARG A 58 -32.70 -19.27 -26.43
C ARG A 58 -33.60 -18.26 -25.72
N SER A 59 -34.66 -17.91 -26.45
CA SER A 59 -35.95 -17.38 -26.01
C SER A 59 -36.18 -15.88 -26.26
N LEU A 60 -36.82 -15.62 -27.40
CA LEU A 60 -37.75 -14.51 -27.59
C LEU A 60 -38.80 -14.53 -26.48
N LYS A 61 -38.60 -13.77 -25.41
CA LYS A 61 -39.69 -13.22 -24.60
C LYS A 61 -39.34 -11.79 -24.23
N ARG A 62 -40.01 -10.86 -24.91
CA ARG A 62 -40.07 -9.44 -24.55
C ARG A 62 -40.78 -9.35 -23.21
N SER A 63 -40.07 -8.89 -22.18
CA SER A 63 -40.66 -8.40 -20.94
C SER A 63 -39.76 -7.27 -20.45
N ASP A 64 -40.34 -6.08 -20.38
CA ASP A 64 -39.72 -4.86 -19.91
C ASP A 64 -39.24 -5.01 -18.46
N SER A 65 -37.94 -5.23 -18.29
CA SER A 65 -37.14 -4.80 -17.14
C SER A 65 -35.66 -4.89 -17.52
N THR A 66 -35.12 -3.78 -18.01
CA THR A 66 -33.74 -3.62 -18.47
C THR A 66 -32.74 -3.73 -17.32
N SER A 67 -32.37 -4.95 -16.95
CA SER A 67 -31.09 -5.25 -16.29
C SER A 67 -30.28 -6.17 -17.19
N ILE A 68 -29.98 -5.69 -18.41
CA ILE A 68 -28.88 -6.25 -19.19
C ILE A 68 -27.63 -6.04 -18.34
N GLN A 69 -26.99 -7.10 -17.87
CA GLN A 69 -25.70 -6.99 -17.16
C GLN A 69 -24.70 -6.30 -18.09
N GLN A 70 -24.54 -4.99 -17.94
CA GLN A 70 -23.55 -4.20 -18.64
C GLN A 70 -22.18 -4.55 -18.06
N TYR A 71 -21.33 -5.20 -18.86
CA TYR A 71 -19.93 -5.40 -18.50
C TYR A 71 -19.11 -4.20 -19.02
N TYR A 72 -18.12 -3.78 -18.25
CA TYR A 72 -17.21 -2.71 -18.64
C TYR A 72 -16.13 -3.26 -19.57
N LYS A 73 -16.06 -2.74 -20.79
CA LYS A 73 -15.02 -3.10 -21.76
C LYS A 73 -13.89 -2.07 -21.75
N LEU A 74 -12.71 -2.51 -21.30
CA LEU A 74 -11.50 -1.69 -21.35
C LEU A 74 -11.07 -1.48 -22.80
N THR A 75 -10.79 -0.22 -23.14
CA THR A 75 -10.25 0.17 -24.45
C THR A 75 -8.79 0.60 -24.26
N PRO A 76 -7.82 -0.05 -24.92
CA PRO A 76 -6.44 0.46 -24.96
C PRO A 76 -6.38 1.83 -25.64
N ILE A 77 -5.47 2.70 -25.19
CA ILE A 77 -5.34 4.07 -25.69
C ILE A 77 -5.08 4.09 -27.21
N ALA A 78 -4.23 3.20 -27.73
CA ALA A 78 -3.98 3.05 -29.17
C ALA A 78 -5.24 2.77 -30.02
N ASN A 79 -6.31 2.24 -29.42
CA ASN A 79 -7.56 1.94 -30.12
C ASN A 79 -8.57 3.11 -30.13
N LEU A 80 -8.20 4.28 -29.59
CA LEU A 80 -9.02 5.49 -29.62
C LEU A 80 -8.89 6.23 -30.96
N LEU A 81 -7.75 6.10 -31.64
CA LEU A 81 -7.50 6.72 -32.94
C LEU A 81 -8.62 6.37 -33.94
N GLY A 82 -9.20 7.40 -34.55
CA GLY A 82 -10.30 7.26 -35.52
C GLY A 82 -11.67 6.95 -34.90
N ARG A 83 -11.81 7.02 -33.56
CA ARG A 83 -13.08 6.79 -32.84
C ARG A 83 -13.55 8.06 -32.13
N ASN A 84 -13.62 9.16 -32.87
CA ASN A 84 -14.07 10.44 -32.34
C ASN A 84 -15.53 10.34 -31.85
N GLY A 85 -15.82 10.88 -30.67
CA GLY A 85 -17.16 10.98 -30.10
C GLY A 85 -17.72 9.69 -29.47
N SER A 86 -16.98 8.58 -29.44
CA SER A 86 -17.47 7.35 -28.80
C SER A 86 -17.05 7.22 -27.33
N ASN A 87 -17.93 6.61 -26.54
CA ASN A 87 -17.72 6.32 -25.13
C ASN A 87 -16.73 5.16 -24.94
N HIS A 88 -15.74 5.38 -24.07
CA HIS A 88 -14.73 4.38 -23.72
C HIS A 88 -14.47 4.36 -22.22
N VAL A 89 -14.10 3.18 -21.72
CA VAL A 89 -13.53 3.02 -20.38
C VAL A 89 -12.05 2.73 -20.53
N LEU A 90 -11.22 3.59 -19.94
CA LEU A 90 -9.76 3.49 -19.98
C LEU A 90 -9.23 3.06 -18.61
N LEU A 91 -8.26 2.13 -18.63
CA LEU A 91 -7.40 1.85 -17.49
C LEU A 91 -6.02 2.44 -17.78
N GLY A 92 -5.60 3.41 -16.97
CA GLY A 92 -4.34 4.10 -17.20
C GLY A 92 -3.73 4.69 -15.94
N MET A 93 -2.45 5.02 -16.01
CA MET A 93 -1.72 5.74 -14.97
C MET A 93 -1.80 7.24 -15.21
N LEU A 94 -2.21 8.01 -14.21
CA LEU A 94 -2.21 9.47 -14.25
C LEU A 94 -0.77 9.99 -14.29
N VAL A 95 -0.46 10.90 -15.20
CA VAL A 95 0.86 11.50 -15.36
C VAL A 95 0.72 12.99 -15.66
N ILE A 96 1.65 13.79 -15.16
CA ILE A 96 1.83 15.18 -15.60
C ILE A 96 2.92 15.16 -16.67
N THR A 97 2.59 15.63 -17.87
CA THR A 97 3.55 15.73 -18.97
C THR A 97 4.60 16.82 -18.68
N PRO A 98 5.74 16.84 -19.39
CA PRO A 98 6.72 17.92 -19.26
C PRO A 98 6.15 19.32 -19.53
N THR A 99 5.07 19.42 -20.32
CA THR A 99 4.32 20.65 -20.59
C THR A 99 3.39 21.07 -19.46
N GLY A 100 3.30 20.28 -18.38
CA GLY A 100 2.43 20.54 -17.23
C GLY A 100 0.98 20.10 -17.42
N THR A 101 0.64 19.47 -18.55
CA THR A 101 -0.73 18.99 -18.82
C THR A 101 -0.99 17.63 -18.18
N LEU A 102 -2.22 17.40 -17.71
CA LEU A 102 -2.65 16.11 -17.21
C LEU A 102 -2.83 15.13 -18.37
N ALA A 103 -2.25 13.95 -18.26
CA ALA A 103 -2.34 12.88 -19.25
C ALA A 103 -2.59 11.53 -18.57
N LEU A 104 -3.09 10.60 -19.38
CA LEU A 104 -3.28 9.21 -19.00
C LEU A 104 -2.37 8.32 -19.85
N ASN A 105 -1.62 7.43 -19.20
CA ASN A 105 -0.70 6.51 -19.85
C ASN A 105 -1.12 5.05 -19.63
N ASP A 106 -1.14 4.26 -20.69
CA ASP A 106 -1.27 2.81 -20.62
C ASP A 106 -0.02 2.13 -21.24
N LEU A 107 -0.10 0.83 -21.54
CA LEU A 107 1.01 0.12 -22.19
C LEU A 107 1.14 0.39 -23.69
N THR A 108 0.13 1.03 -24.30
CA THR A 108 0.00 1.24 -25.73
C THR A 108 0.27 2.68 -26.16
N GLY A 109 0.04 3.66 -25.29
CA GLY A 109 0.30 5.07 -25.58
C GLY A 109 -0.04 6.02 -24.43
N SER A 110 -0.03 7.31 -24.76
CA SER A 110 -0.38 8.42 -23.88
C SER A 110 -1.44 9.30 -24.53
N ILE A 111 -2.39 9.80 -23.74
CA ILE A 111 -3.44 10.73 -24.20
C ILE A 111 -3.63 11.87 -23.20
N THR A 112 -3.89 13.08 -23.70
CA THR A 112 -4.21 14.23 -22.84
C THR A 112 -5.59 14.06 -22.21
N LEU A 113 -5.76 14.53 -20.97
CA LEU A 113 -6.95 14.24 -20.17
C LEU A 113 -7.64 15.52 -19.70
N ASP A 114 -8.95 15.63 -19.98
CA ASP A 114 -9.85 16.59 -19.34
C ASP A 114 -10.68 15.92 -18.25
N LEU A 115 -10.75 16.54 -17.07
CA LEU A 115 -11.59 16.09 -15.95
C LEU A 115 -12.47 17.23 -15.39
N GLN A 116 -12.68 18.31 -16.13
CA GLN A 116 -13.48 19.45 -15.65
C GLN A 116 -14.91 19.07 -15.25
N HIS A 117 -15.52 18.14 -15.99
CA HIS A 117 -16.88 17.62 -15.78
C HIS A 117 -16.89 16.23 -15.11
N ALA A 118 -15.73 15.71 -14.69
CA ALA A 118 -15.66 14.36 -14.15
C ALA A 118 -16.23 14.31 -12.73
N LYS A 119 -17.13 13.35 -12.46
CA LYS A 119 -17.61 13.01 -11.12
C LYS A 119 -16.91 11.74 -10.60
N PRO A 120 -16.63 11.61 -9.30
CA PRO A 120 -16.03 10.40 -8.75
C PRO A 120 -17.03 9.24 -8.76
N LEU A 121 -16.62 8.07 -9.27
CA LEU A 121 -17.48 6.88 -9.41
C LEU A 121 -17.98 6.32 -8.05
N GLN A 122 -17.32 6.66 -6.95
CA GLN A 122 -17.59 6.15 -5.60
C GLN A 122 -18.26 7.19 -4.67
N GLY A 123 -18.79 8.30 -5.20
CA GLY A 123 -19.44 9.37 -4.42
C GLY A 123 -18.48 10.48 -3.94
N VAL A 124 -19.04 11.50 -3.26
CA VAL A 124 -18.34 12.75 -2.90
C VAL A 124 -17.16 12.51 -1.94
N ASP A 125 -17.28 11.58 -1.00
CA ASP A 125 -16.20 11.14 -0.08
C ASP A 125 -15.22 10.12 -0.70
N SER A 126 -15.00 10.23 -2.01
CA SER A 126 -14.12 9.35 -2.77
C SER A 126 -12.64 9.52 -2.45
N SER A 127 -11.87 8.53 -2.92
CA SER A 127 -10.40 8.46 -2.92
C SER A 127 -9.72 9.75 -3.39
N TRP A 128 -8.52 10.02 -2.87
CA TRP A 128 -7.59 10.94 -3.50
C TRP A 128 -7.02 10.33 -4.77
N PHE A 129 -7.09 11.06 -5.88
CA PHE A 129 -6.42 10.72 -7.12
C PHE A 129 -5.18 11.60 -7.29
N CYS A 130 -4.02 10.99 -7.49
CA CYS A 130 -2.76 11.70 -7.66
C CYS A 130 -2.04 11.21 -8.92
N PRO A 131 -1.15 12.02 -9.52
CA PRO A 131 -0.20 11.52 -10.51
C PRO A 131 0.55 10.29 -9.97
N GLY A 132 0.82 9.33 -10.85
CA GLY A 132 1.39 8.03 -10.52
C GLY A 132 0.36 6.98 -10.12
N MET A 133 -0.90 7.31 -9.87
CA MET A 133 -1.96 6.33 -9.60
C MET A 133 -2.52 5.71 -10.88
N VAL A 134 -2.87 4.42 -10.83
CA VAL A 134 -3.62 3.75 -11.89
C VAL A 134 -5.10 3.88 -11.59
N VAL A 135 -5.86 4.41 -12.53
CA VAL A 135 -7.27 4.78 -12.39
C VAL A 135 -8.10 4.23 -13.54
N LEU A 136 -9.41 4.15 -13.31
CA LEU A 136 -10.41 3.93 -14.33
C LEU A 136 -11.04 5.27 -14.68
N ILE A 137 -11.15 5.56 -15.97
CA ILE A 137 -11.81 6.77 -16.46
C ILE A 137 -12.82 6.35 -17.53
N GLU A 138 -14.07 6.73 -17.34
CA GLU A 138 -15.10 6.66 -18.36
C GLU A 138 -15.25 8.03 -19.02
N GLY A 139 -15.32 8.06 -20.33
CA GLY A 139 -15.35 9.31 -21.06
C GLY A 139 -15.44 9.14 -22.57
N VAL A 140 -15.31 10.25 -23.27
CA VAL A 140 -15.34 10.34 -24.72
C VAL A 140 -13.97 10.77 -25.23
N TYR A 141 -13.55 10.16 -26.34
CA TYR A 141 -12.40 10.63 -27.09
C TYR A 141 -12.82 11.75 -28.05
N GLU A 142 -12.16 12.90 -27.95
CA GLU A 142 -12.30 14.01 -28.88
C GLU A 142 -11.00 14.17 -29.68
N GLU A 143 -11.11 14.05 -30.99
CA GLU A 143 -9.98 14.28 -31.89
C GLU A 143 -9.77 15.78 -32.11
N GLU A 144 -8.62 16.29 -31.68
CA GLU A 144 -8.26 17.70 -31.89
C GLU A 144 -7.59 17.86 -33.25
N TYR A 145 -8.26 18.56 -34.17
CA TYR A 145 -7.73 18.89 -35.50
C TYR A 145 -6.79 20.10 -35.45
N SER A 146 -5.70 20.02 -34.68
CA SER A 146 -4.67 21.07 -34.69
C SER A 146 -3.68 20.87 -35.86
N GLY A 147 -4.16 21.15 -37.08
CA GLY A 147 -3.32 21.39 -38.27
C GLY A 147 -2.89 20.16 -39.08
N ALA A 148 -2.66 20.38 -40.38
CA ALA A 148 -2.28 19.36 -41.35
C ALA A 148 -0.97 18.65 -40.93
N GLY A 149 -1.09 17.39 -40.49
CA GLY A 149 0.03 16.56 -40.00
C GLY A 149 -0.15 16.01 -38.58
N ALA A 150 -1.16 16.46 -37.83
CA ALA A 150 -1.42 16.03 -36.45
C ALA A 150 -2.26 14.74 -36.31
N SER A 151 -2.91 14.28 -37.39
CA SER A 151 -3.74 13.06 -37.41
C SER A 151 -2.95 11.77 -37.68
N GLY A 152 -1.62 11.84 -37.75
CA GLY A 152 -0.74 10.67 -37.73
C GLY A 152 -0.33 10.30 -36.31
N LEU A 153 0.36 9.17 -36.16
CA LEU A 153 1.33 8.96 -35.07
C LEU A 153 2.40 10.07 -35.18
N GLY A 154 2.04 11.28 -34.75
CA GLY A 154 2.72 12.51 -35.07
C GLY A 154 4.00 12.66 -34.26
N ALA A 155 5.04 13.13 -34.93
CA ALA A 155 6.40 13.34 -34.46
C ALA A 155 6.56 14.42 -33.36
N ALA A 156 5.60 14.55 -32.44
CA ALA A 156 5.66 15.46 -31.31
C ALA A 156 6.28 14.76 -30.08
N THR A 157 7.62 14.82 -30.02
CA THR A 157 8.41 14.99 -28.79
C THR A 157 7.85 14.36 -27.50
N GLY A 158 7.92 13.03 -27.40
CA GLY A 158 7.66 12.30 -26.16
C GLY A 158 7.96 10.82 -26.31
N VAL A 159 8.61 10.22 -25.31
CA VAL A 159 8.89 8.77 -25.31
C VAL A 159 7.56 8.03 -25.09
N GLY A 160 7.01 7.42 -26.14
CA GLY A 160 5.86 6.49 -26.01
C GLY A 160 4.70 6.62 -27.00
N GLY A 161 4.76 7.48 -28.01
CA GLY A 161 3.65 7.62 -28.98
C GLY A 161 2.43 8.28 -28.33
N THR A 162 2.47 9.61 -28.23
CA THR A 162 1.31 10.38 -27.79
C THR A 162 0.26 10.39 -28.91
N ILE A 163 -0.96 10.03 -28.58
CA ILE A 163 -2.10 10.11 -29.51
C ILE A 163 -2.60 11.54 -29.53
N GLY A 164 -2.87 12.08 -30.72
CA GLY A 164 -3.48 13.40 -30.89
C GLY A 164 -4.89 13.45 -30.30
N GLY A 165 -5.36 14.64 -29.96
CA GLY A 165 -6.66 14.84 -29.31
C GLY A 165 -6.64 14.74 -27.78
N LYS A 166 -7.84 14.70 -27.22
CA LYS A 166 -8.11 14.79 -25.78
C LYS A 166 -9.13 13.75 -25.36
N PHE A 167 -8.97 13.19 -24.18
CA PHE A 167 -9.98 12.34 -23.55
C PHE A 167 -10.75 13.15 -22.52
N ILE A 168 -12.06 13.32 -22.71
CA ILE A 168 -12.95 14.02 -21.79
C ILE A 168 -13.56 12.99 -20.84
N GLY A 169 -13.14 12.99 -19.58
CA GLY A 169 -13.66 12.10 -18.56
C GLY A 169 -14.98 12.59 -17.97
N PHE A 170 -15.97 11.71 -17.92
CA PHE A 170 -17.23 11.89 -17.19
C PHE A 170 -17.17 11.32 -15.79
N SER A 171 -16.46 10.20 -15.62
CA SER A 171 -16.28 9.60 -14.30
C SER A 171 -14.85 9.12 -14.08
N ILE A 172 -14.37 9.25 -12.84
CA ILE A 172 -13.06 8.75 -12.41
C ILE A 172 -13.23 7.82 -11.20
N GLY A 173 -12.58 6.66 -11.25
CA GLY A 173 -12.69 5.63 -10.23
C GLY A 173 -11.37 4.94 -9.93
N ALA A 174 -11.20 4.50 -8.69
CA ALA A 174 -10.11 3.60 -8.35
C ALA A 174 -10.45 2.17 -8.83
N PRO A 175 -9.48 1.39 -9.32
CA PRO A 175 -9.74 0.02 -9.74
C PRO A 175 -10.21 -0.83 -8.54
N PRO A 176 -11.26 -1.66 -8.67
CA PRO A 176 -11.79 -2.44 -7.57
C PRO A 176 -10.72 -3.31 -6.89
N SER A 177 -10.79 -3.39 -5.56
CA SER A 177 -9.90 -4.21 -4.73
C SER A 177 -10.46 -5.62 -4.59
N GLU A 178 -9.57 -6.63 -4.56
CA GLU A 178 -9.92 -8.04 -4.41
C GLU A 178 -9.74 -8.45 -2.93
N LYS A 179 -10.62 -9.30 -2.40
CA LYS A 179 -10.49 -9.83 -1.04
C LYS A 179 -9.31 -10.80 -0.96
N ARG A 180 -8.59 -10.82 0.16
CA ARG A 180 -7.42 -11.70 0.40
C ARG A 180 -7.72 -13.18 0.08
N ASN A 181 -8.83 -13.73 0.57
CA ASN A 181 -9.19 -15.13 0.35
C ASN A 181 -9.42 -15.45 -1.14
N ALA A 182 -10.10 -14.55 -1.87
CA ALA A 182 -10.29 -14.67 -3.31
C ALA A 182 -8.95 -14.62 -4.06
N THR A 183 -8.08 -13.67 -3.69
CA THR A 183 -6.74 -13.54 -4.28
C THR A 183 -5.86 -14.77 -4.03
N LEU A 184 -5.91 -15.35 -2.83
CA LEU A 184 -5.16 -16.57 -2.48
C LEU A 184 -5.83 -17.86 -3.01
N GLY A 185 -7.05 -17.76 -3.54
CA GLY A 185 -7.83 -18.91 -4.00
C GLY A 185 -8.20 -19.87 -2.85
N VAL A 186 -8.41 -19.34 -1.65
CA VAL A 186 -8.88 -20.08 -0.47
C VAL A 186 -10.41 -19.98 -0.45
N ALA A 187 -11.10 -21.11 -0.35
CA ALA A 187 -12.55 -21.13 -0.25
C ALA A 187 -13.00 -20.41 1.03
N ASP A 188 -13.92 -19.45 0.88
CA ASP A 188 -14.64 -18.91 2.04
C ASP A 188 -15.52 -20.05 2.58
N SER A 189 -15.33 -20.42 3.84
CA SER A 189 -16.11 -21.48 4.50
C SER A 189 -17.63 -21.22 4.51
N SER A 190 -18.04 -19.99 4.18
CA SER A 190 -19.44 -19.55 4.10
C SER A 190 -20.09 -19.75 2.72
N LYS A 191 -19.31 -20.03 1.66
CA LYS A 191 -19.84 -20.27 0.32
C LYS A 191 -19.29 -21.58 -0.23
N GLN A 192 -20.09 -22.63 -0.09
CA GLN A 192 -19.89 -23.93 -0.70
C GLN A 192 -20.17 -23.81 -2.21
N GLN A 193 -19.35 -23.05 -2.93
CA GLN A 193 -19.46 -22.89 -4.38
C GLN A 193 -18.06 -22.96 -5.01
N ASP A 194 -18.02 -23.63 -6.15
CA ASP A 194 -16.87 -24.21 -6.82
C ASP A 194 -15.54 -23.48 -6.64
N VAL A 195 -14.55 -24.23 -6.18
CA VAL A 195 -13.13 -23.89 -6.35
C VAL A 195 -12.85 -23.93 -7.85
N GLY A 196 -13.13 -22.82 -8.54
CA GLY A 196 -12.67 -22.63 -9.91
C GLY A 196 -11.16 -22.82 -9.94
N VAL A 197 -10.73 -23.86 -10.66
CA VAL A 197 -9.32 -24.23 -10.92
C VAL A 197 -8.51 -23.06 -11.53
N GLY A 198 -9.17 -21.97 -11.94
CA GLY A 198 -8.55 -20.79 -12.55
C GLY A 198 -8.49 -19.50 -11.69
N GLY A 199 -8.90 -19.52 -10.42
CA GLY A 199 -8.99 -18.29 -9.59
C GLY A 199 -7.91 -18.17 -8.51
N GLY A 200 -7.04 -17.16 -8.61
CA GLY A 200 -6.11 -16.75 -7.54
C GLY A 200 -4.63 -17.07 -7.79
N PHE A 201 -3.75 -16.60 -6.91
CA PHE A 201 -2.29 -16.81 -6.97
C PHE A 201 -1.86 -18.28 -6.76
N GLY A 202 -2.81 -19.19 -6.51
CA GLY A 202 -2.59 -20.63 -6.46
C GLY A 202 -1.63 -21.04 -5.35
N TRP A 203 -0.57 -21.74 -5.73
CA TRP A 203 0.47 -22.27 -4.82
C TRP A 203 1.70 -21.36 -4.71
N THR A 204 1.57 -20.11 -5.16
CA THR A 204 2.67 -19.14 -5.13
C THR A 204 3.00 -18.76 -3.69
N ASP A 205 4.29 -18.86 -3.34
CA ASP A 205 4.80 -18.44 -2.05
C ASP A 205 5.42 -17.04 -2.13
N PHE A 206 4.70 -16.03 -1.64
CA PHE A 206 5.18 -14.65 -1.59
C PHE A 206 6.00 -14.34 -0.33
N LEU A 207 5.89 -15.15 0.73
CA LEU A 207 6.56 -14.93 2.01
C LEU A 207 7.90 -15.68 2.11
N GLY A 208 8.08 -16.73 1.31
CA GLY A 208 9.19 -17.68 1.48
C GLY A 208 8.96 -18.68 2.62
N LEU A 209 7.74 -18.76 3.16
CA LEU A 209 7.34 -19.62 4.27
C LEU A 209 6.32 -20.70 3.85
N GLY A 210 6.11 -20.85 2.54
CA GLY A 210 5.07 -21.66 1.94
C GLY A 210 3.79 -20.87 1.65
N SER A 211 3.09 -21.26 0.58
CA SER A 211 1.80 -20.66 0.22
C SER A 211 0.70 -21.01 1.22
N GLU A 212 -0.31 -20.15 1.30
CA GLU A 212 -1.47 -20.34 2.17
C GLU A 212 -2.19 -21.66 1.93
N LYS A 213 -2.28 -22.13 0.68
CA LYS A 213 -2.91 -23.42 0.35
C LYS A 213 -2.18 -24.63 0.95
N VAL A 214 -0.86 -24.57 1.07
CA VAL A 214 -0.05 -25.67 1.61
C VAL A 214 0.02 -25.59 3.13
N MET A 215 0.42 -24.42 3.65
CA MET A 215 0.83 -24.28 5.05
C MET A 215 -0.24 -23.64 5.94
N GLY A 216 -1.26 -22.97 5.38
CA GLY A 216 -2.23 -22.20 6.16
C GLY A 216 -2.97 -23.04 7.22
N THR A 217 -3.45 -24.24 6.86
CA THR A 217 -4.14 -25.13 7.82
C THR A 217 -3.22 -25.64 8.92
N LYS A 218 -1.97 -26.00 8.57
CA LYS A 218 -0.96 -26.43 9.53
C LYS A 218 -0.61 -25.30 10.51
N MET A 219 -0.44 -24.09 10.02
CA MET A 219 -0.09 -22.94 10.85
C MET A 219 -1.22 -22.51 11.76
N ARG A 220 -2.49 -22.53 11.31
CA ARG A 220 -3.65 -22.28 12.18
C ARG A 220 -3.80 -23.33 13.28
N LYS A 221 -3.48 -24.60 12.99
CA LYS A 221 -3.43 -25.65 14.02
C LYS A 221 -2.31 -25.40 15.02
N LEU A 222 -1.14 -24.96 14.54
CA LEU A 222 0.00 -24.61 15.39
C LEU A 222 -0.33 -23.41 16.30
N GLU A 223 -0.95 -22.39 15.73
CA GLU A 223 -1.45 -21.21 16.45
C GLU A 223 -2.39 -21.60 17.59
N LYS A 224 -3.40 -22.44 17.33
CA LYS A 224 -4.32 -22.94 18.36
C LYS A 224 -3.63 -23.78 19.44
N ARG A 225 -2.50 -24.43 19.11
CA ARG A 225 -1.74 -25.26 20.06
C ARG A 225 -0.81 -24.42 20.94
N LEU A 226 -0.24 -23.35 20.38
CA LEU A 226 0.79 -22.54 21.05
C LEU A 226 0.19 -21.39 21.87
N LEU A 227 -0.99 -20.91 21.51
CA LEU A 227 -1.72 -19.94 22.31
C LEU A 227 -2.55 -20.67 23.36
N ALA A 228 -2.86 -19.97 24.47
CA ALA A 228 -3.58 -20.54 25.61
C ALA A 228 -4.86 -21.32 25.19
N PRO A 229 -5.23 -22.39 25.91
CA PRO A 229 -6.39 -23.22 25.57
C PRO A 229 -7.71 -22.45 25.68
N ASN A 230 -7.76 -21.45 26.56
CA ASN A 230 -8.91 -20.56 26.73
C ASN A 230 -8.90 -19.47 25.65
N GLU A 231 -10.04 -19.25 24.98
CA GLU A 231 -10.13 -18.26 23.89
C GLU A 231 -9.87 -16.82 24.36
N GLU A 232 -10.24 -16.48 25.59
CA GLU A 232 -10.01 -15.15 26.18
C GLU A 232 -8.52 -14.90 26.47
N GLU A 233 -7.85 -15.85 27.13
CA GLU A 233 -6.40 -15.79 27.37
C GLU A 233 -5.62 -15.78 26.05
N ALA A 234 -6.05 -16.58 25.07
CA ALA A 234 -5.45 -16.58 23.73
C ALA A 234 -5.64 -15.24 23.04
N ALA A 235 -6.79 -14.58 23.18
CA ALA A 235 -7.03 -13.25 22.65
C ALA A 235 -6.11 -12.20 23.31
N GLN A 236 -5.88 -12.33 24.62
CA GLN A 236 -4.99 -11.45 25.37
C GLN A 236 -3.52 -11.67 24.98
N GLN A 237 -3.10 -12.91 24.79
CA GLN A 237 -1.76 -13.26 24.33
C GLN A 237 -1.50 -12.79 22.89
N ARG A 238 -2.54 -12.67 22.05
CA ARG A 238 -2.44 -12.16 20.66
C ARG A 238 -2.26 -10.64 20.57
N LYS A 239 -2.37 -9.90 21.68
CA LYS A 239 -2.25 -8.44 21.67
C LYS A 239 -0.88 -8.03 21.14
N MET A 240 -0.88 -7.07 20.21
CA MET A 240 0.31 -6.40 19.71
C MET A 240 0.18 -4.92 20.00
N VAL A 241 1.21 -4.34 20.60
CA VAL A 241 1.24 -2.92 20.95
C VAL A 241 1.99 -2.19 19.83
N ILE A 242 1.32 -1.25 19.16
CA ILE A 242 1.92 -0.45 18.08
C ILE A 242 2.05 0.98 18.58
N LEU A 243 3.29 1.48 18.60
CA LEU A 243 3.64 2.83 19.00
C LEU A 243 4.30 3.50 17.80
N GLY A 244 3.76 4.63 17.34
CA GLY A 244 4.33 5.43 16.26
C GLY A 244 4.83 6.77 16.78
N GLU A 245 5.82 7.36 16.10
CA GLU A 245 6.40 8.67 16.49
C GLU A 245 6.93 8.69 17.93
N VAL A 246 7.71 7.67 18.30
CA VAL A 246 8.39 7.65 19.60
C VAL A 246 9.67 8.48 19.49
N ASN A 247 9.52 9.80 19.54
CA ASN A 247 10.63 10.75 19.45
C ASN A 247 11.51 10.67 20.71
N LEU A 248 12.71 10.10 20.57
CA LEU A 248 13.61 9.81 21.69
C LEU A 248 14.37 11.05 22.18
N ASP A 249 14.35 12.13 21.41
CA ASP A 249 14.92 13.43 21.74
C ASP A 249 14.01 14.29 22.64
N ASP A 250 12.73 13.94 22.73
CA ASP A 250 11.79 14.57 23.66
C ASP A 250 11.68 13.74 24.96
N PRO A 251 12.08 14.30 26.12
CA PRO A 251 11.95 13.62 27.41
C PRO A 251 10.51 13.20 27.73
N SER A 252 9.51 13.98 27.30
CA SER A 252 8.10 13.71 27.55
C SER A 252 7.64 12.42 26.86
N SER A 253 8.16 12.17 25.66
CA SER A 253 7.91 10.95 24.88
C SER A 253 8.50 9.71 25.56
N LEU A 254 9.68 9.81 26.18
CA LEU A 254 10.27 8.71 26.97
C LEU A 254 9.49 8.45 28.27
N GLU A 255 8.99 9.50 28.93
CA GLU A 255 8.12 9.37 30.11
C GLU A 255 6.78 8.71 29.75
N ALA A 256 6.17 9.11 28.63
CA ALA A 256 4.96 8.47 28.11
C ALA A 256 5.21 6.99 27.77
N LEU A 257 6.34 6.68 27.15
CA LEU A 257 6.74 5.29 26.89
C LEU A 257 6.86 4.50 28.20
N ARG A 258 7.54 5.05 29.22
CA ARG A 258 7.60 4.42 30.56
C ARG A 258 6.21 4.17 31.14
N ALA A 259 5.29 5.12 31.02
CA ALA A 259 3.93 4.96 31.52
C ALA A 259 3.19 3.81 30.82
N VAL A 260 3.30 3.69 29.49
CA VAL A 260 2.73 2.58 28.72
C VAL A 260 3.33 1.25 29.14
N LEU A 261 4.66 1.17 29.29
CA LEU A 261 5.33 -0.07 29.70
C LEU A 261 4.98 -0.49 31.13
N ARG A 262 4.78 0.45 32.06
CA ARG A 262 4.32 0.15 33.41
C ARG A 262 2.97 -0.57 33.42
N VAL A 263 2.03 -0.13 32.59
CA VAL A 263 0.70 -0.78 32.49
C VAL A 263 0.87 -2.25 32.12
N TYR A 264 1.59 -2.54 31.03
CA TYR A 264 1.81 -3.91 30.58
C TYR A 264 2.71 -4.74 31.51
N ALA A 265 3.61 -4.12 32.27
CA ALA A 265 4.44 -4.82 33.24
C ALA A 265 3.67 -5.14 34.54
N SER A 266 2.61 -4.39 34.85
CA SER A 266 1.76 -4.60 36.04
C SER A 266 0.63 -5.60 35.83
N GLU A 267 0.26 -5.89 34.58
CA GLU A 267 -0.72 -6.94 34.26
C GLU A 267 -0.07 -8.33 34.46
N ASP A 268 -0.20 -8.88 35.68
CA ASP A 268 0.41 -10.16 36.09
C ASP A 268 -0.04 -11.39 35.28
N GLU A 269 -1.11 -11.31 34.50
CA GLU A 269 -1.71 -12.48 33.87
C GLU A 269 -1.16 -12.80 32.47
N LEU A 270 -0.93 -11.83 31.57
CA LEU A 270 -0.42 -12.09 30.22
C LEU A 270 0.26 -10.87 29.56
N THR A 271 1.56 -10.98 29.27
CA THR A 271 2.30 -9.98 28.47
C THR A 271 1.91 -10.04 26.99
N PRO A 272 1.89 -8.91 26.25
CA PRO A 272 1.55 -8.90 24.83
C PRO A 272 2.56 -9.70 23.98
N LEU A 273 2.11 -10.23 22.84
CA LEU A 273 2.96 -10.98 21.91
C LEU A 273 4.15 -10.16 21.43
N SER A 274 3.91 -8.89 21.11
CA SER A 274 4.92 -8.04 20.49
C SER A 274 4.68 -6.56 20.73
N PHE A 275 5.79 -5.83 20.91
CA PHE A 275 5.86 -4.38 20.85
C PHE A 275 6.45 -3.97 19.51
N MET A 276 5.77 -3.08 18.80
CA MET A 276 6.24 -2.51 17.55
C MET A 276 6.42 -1.01 17.71
N LEU A 277 7.67 -0.57 17.72
CA LEU A 277 8.02 0.84 17.74
C LEU A 277 8.33 1.28 16.31
N ILE A 278 7.44 2.10 15.78
CA ILE A 278 7.53 2.67 14.45
C ILE A 278 8.06 4.09 14.61
N GLY A 279 9.11 4.42 13.85
CA GLY A 279 9.66 5.78 13.82
C GLY A 279 8.62 6.84 13.42
N ASN A 280 8.96 8.13 13.45
CA ASN A 280 10.31 8.65 13.61
C ASN A 280 10.84 8.55 15.06
N PHE A 281 12.13 8.21 15.22
CA PHE A 281 12.79 8.17 16.54
C PHE A 281 13.42 9.49 16.95
N VAL A 282 13.47 10.47 16.05
CA VAL A 282 13.92 11.84 16.34
C VAL A 282 12.95 12.82 15.68
N SER A 283 12.62 13.90 16.38
CA SER A 283 11.66 14.91 15.91
C SER A 283 12.12 15.62 14.64
N HIS A 284 13.43 15.90 14.53
CA HIS A 284 14.04 16.61 13.43
C HIS A 284 14.95 15.72 12.58
N PRO A 285 15.03 15.95 11.25
CA PRO A 285 15.95 15.22 10.40
C PRO A 285 17.40 15.55 10.77
N VAL A 286 18.22 14.53 10.88
CA VAL A 286 19.67 14.68 11.09
C VAL A 286 20.31 15.20 9.81
N MET A 287 20.90 16.40 9.89
CA MET A 287 21.53 17.07 8.75
C MET A 287 23.04 16.85 8.77
N ALA A 288 23.65 16.58 7.62
CA ALA A 288 25.10 16.56 7.51
C ALA A 288 25.67 17.98 7.71
N GLY A 289 26.52 18.17 8.73
CA GLY A 289 27.23 19.43 8.98
C GLY A 289 26.50 20.49 9.80
N GLY A 290 25.30 20.20 10.33
CA GLY A 290 24.64 21.04 11.33
C GLY A 290 25.22 20.79 12.73
N GLY A 291 25.36 21.84 13.55
CA GLY A 291 25.87 21.74 14.93
C GLY A 291 24.91 21.09 15.94
N SER A 292 23.77 20.57 15.50
CA SER A 292 22.75 19.90 16.32
C SER A 292 22.12 18.75 15.51
N GLY A 293 21.82 17.64 16.19
CA GLY A 293 21.23 16.44 15.60
C GLY A 293 22.26 15.44 15.06
N GLY A 294 23.48 15.41 15.60
CA GLY A 294 24.55 14.55 15.10
C GLY A 294 24.35 13.05 15.35
N SER A 295 25.21 12.22 14.75
CA SER A 295 25.21 10.76 15.01
C SER A 295 25.52 10.40 16.46
N ILE A 296 26.23 11.28 17.19
CA ILE A 296 26.53 11.11 18.61
C ILE A 296 25.26 11.27 19.44
N GLU A 297 24.53 12.36 19.26
CA GLU A 297 23.25 12.62 19.93
C GLU A 297 22.24 11.51 19.64
N TYR A 298 22.12 11.08 18.37
CA TYR A 298 21.26 9.94 18.02
C TYR A 298 21.62 8.67 18.80
N LYS A 299 22.91 8.41 18.98
CA LYS A 299 23.37 7.27 19.79
C LYS A 299 23.00 7.45 21.27
N GLU A 300 23.06 8.66 21.80
CA GLU A 300 22.68 8.98 23.18
C GLU A 300 21.19 8.75 23.40
N TYR A 301 20.32 9.19 22.48
CA TYR A 301 18.88 8.93 22.58
C TYR A 301 18.54 7.42 22.63
N PHE A 302 19.24 6.59 21.85
CA PHE A 302 19.08 5.13 21.95
C PHE A 302 19.67 4.53 23.24
N ASN A 303 20.64 5.20 23.88
CA ASN A 303 21.13 4.80 25.20
C ASN A 303 20.09 5.13 26.29
N ASP A 304 19.40 6.25 26.16
CA ASP A 304 18.33 6.65 27.09
C ASP A 304 17.13 5.71 26.96
N LEU A 305 16.76 5.36 25.72
CA LEU A 305 15.79 4.29 25.45
C LEU A 305 16.22 2.95 26.08
N ALA A 306 17.49 2.58 25.96
CA ALA A 306 17.98 1.34 26.58
C ALA A 306 17.83 1.35 28.11
N THR A 307 17.98 2.53 28.73
CA THR A 307 17.80 2.72 30.17
C THR A 307 16.33 2.57 30.56
N VAL A 308 15.41 3.19 29.81
CA VAL A 308 13.95 3.01 29.97
C VAL A 308 13.56 1.54 29.87
N LEU A 309 14.08 0.83 28.86
CA LEU A 309 13.74 -0.58 28.64
C LEU A 309 14.29 -1.49 29.75
N ALA A 310 15.46 -1.18 30.30
CA ALA A 310 16.07 -1.95 31.39
C ALA A 310 15.22 -1.95 32.67
N ASP A 311 14.36 -0.95 32.86
CA ASP A 311 13.41 -0.89 33.99
C ASP A 311 12.32 -1.99 33.91
N PHE A 312 12.14 -2.65 32.75
CA PHE A 312 11.06 -3.62 32.51
C PHE A 312 11.57 -4.99 31.98
N PRO A 313 12.40 -5.72 32.73
CA PRO A 313 13.05 -6.95 32.25
C PRO A 313 12.07 -8.09 31.91
N THR A 314 10.89 -8.12 32.53
CA THR A 314 9.81 -9.09 32.23
C THR A 314 9.35 -8.98 30.78
N LEU A 315 9.06 -7.76 30.32
CA LEU A 315 8.61 -7.47 28.94
C LEU A 315 9.70 -7.73 27.91
N LEU A 316 10.97 -7.49 28.25
CA LEU A 316 12.11 -7.77 27.35
C LEU A 316 12.34 -9.28 27.14
N ARG A 317 11.87 -10.11 28.08
CA ARG A 317 12.05 -11.56 28.05
C ARG A 317 10.91 -12.28 27.32
N THR A 318 9.67 -11.83 27.52
CA THR A 318 8.47 -12.54 27.03
C THR A 318 7.95 -12.03 25.70
N SER A 319 8.05 -10.72 25.43
CA SER A 319 7.52 -10.10 24.22
C SER A 319 8.57 -9.98 23.12
N THR A 320 8.13 -10.06 21.85
CA THR A 320 9.00 -9.78 20.70
C THR A 320 9.01 -8.29 20.37
N TRP A 321 10.19 -7.69 20.26
CA TRP A 321 10.32 -6.26 19.99
C TRP A 321 10.71 -6.00 18.54
N VAL A 322 9.96 -5.15 17.86
CA VAL A 322 10.18 -4.79 16.45
C VAL A 322 10.38 -3.29 16.34
N PHE A 323 11.48 -2.88 15.72
CA PHE A 323 11.80 -1.49 15.46
C PHE A 323 11.76 -1.22 13.95
N VAL A 324 10.99 -0.21 13.55
CA VAL A 324 10.84 0.20 12.14
C VAL A 324 11.38 1.62 11.97
N PRO A 325 12.37 1.86 11.11
CA PRO A 325 12.97 3.19 10.95
C PRO A 325 12.03 4.19 10.29
N GLY A 326 12.19 5.47 10.65
CA GLY A 326 11.45 6.62 10.14
C GLY A 326 12.18 7.42 9.05
N ASP A 327 11.56 8.48 8.54
CA ASP A 327 12.13 9.37 7.50
C ASP A 327 13.22 10.29 8.07
N ASN A 328 13.16 10.60 9.37
CA ASN A 328 14.11 11.48 10.05
C ASN A 328 15.40 10.77 10.51
N ASP A 329 15.46 9.44 10.43
CA ASP A 329 16.61 8.68 10.95
C ASP A 329 17.92 8.94 10.15
N PRO A 330 19.09 9.00 10.82
CA PRO A 330 20.30 9.64 10.32
C PRO A 330 20.80 9.22 8.95
N TRP A 331 20.83 7.92 8.64
CA TRP A 331 21.40 7.45 7.37
C TRP A 331 20.47 7.69 6.17
N ALA A 332 19.19 7.96 6.43
CA ALA A 332 18.24 8.37 5.40
C ALA A 332 18.21 9.91 5.32
N SER A 333 17.94 10.58 6.44
CA SER A 333 17.77 12.04 6.49
C SER A 333 19.02 12.85 6.16
N ALA A 334 20.22 12.36 6.51
CA ALA A 334 21.47 13.07 6.19
C ALA A 334 21.72 13.16 4.68
N PHE A 335 21.20 12.21 3.89
CA PHE A 335 21.31 12.26 2.43
C PHE A 335 20.22 13.15 1.81
N SER A 336 18.99 13.10 2.30
CA SER A 336 17.88 13.88 1.73
C SER A 336 17.78 15.30 2.27
N ALA A 337 18.56 15.66 3.30
CA ALA A 337 18.45 16.95 3.97
C ALA A 337 17.01 17.25 4.45
N GLY A 338 16.32 16.22 4.95
CA GLY A 338 14.91 16.29 5.37
C GLY A 338 13.88 16.16 4.24
N ALA A 339 14.29 15.99 2.99
CA ALA A 339 13.38 15.69 1.88
C ALA A 339 12.96 14.20 1.87
N SER A 340 12.05 13.86 0.95
CA SER A 340 11.51 12.49 0.84
C SER A 340 12.57 11.49 0.42
N ASN A 341 12.94 10.62 1.35
CA ASN A 341 13.93 9.57 1.17
C ASN A 341 13.51 8.46 0.20
N PRO A 342 14.45 7.81 -0.50
CA PRO A 342 14.16 6.60 -1.27
C PRO A 342 13.64 5.46 -0.38
N VAL A 343 12.64 4.73 -0.88
CA VAL A 343 12.13 3.49 -0.27
C VAL A 343 12.44 2.29 -1.17
N PRO A 344 12.74 1.09 -0.64
CA PRO A 344 12.82 0.71 0.78
C PRO A 344 14.08 1.22 1.50
N ARG A 345 13.98 1.39 2.82
CA ARG A 345 15.11 1.79 3.68
C ARG A 345 15.68 0.61 4.47
N PRO A 346 17.00 0.55 4.66
CA PRO A 346 17.61 -0.46 5.52
C PRO A 346 17.28 -0.18 6.99
N SER A 347 17.51 -1.19 7.84
CA SER A 347 17.33 -1.11 9.29
C SER A 347 18.31 -0.13 9.94
N ILE A 348 18.00 0.26 11.18
CA ILE A 348 18.91 1.06 12.01
C ILE A 348 20.26 0.34 12.14
N PRO A 349 21.40 1.01 11.83
CA PRO A 349 22.71 0.42 12.00
C PRO A 349 22.99 -0.03 13.43
N GLY A 350 23.62 -1.20 13.59
CA GLY A 350 23.94 -1.76 14.91
C GLY A 350 24.85 -0.89 15.78
N LEU A 351 25.51 0.12 15.20
CA LEU A 351 26.31 1.12 15.91
C LEU A 351 25.47 1.86 16.98
N PHE A 352 24.22 2.20 16.65
CA PHE A 352 23.33 2.97 17.52
C PHE A 352 22.59 2.10 18.54
N THR A 353 22.31 0.85 18.18
CA THR A 353 21.43 -0.03 18.96
C THR A 353 22.17 -0.89 19.98
N SER A 354 23.49 -0.71 20.13
CA SER A 354 24.34 -1.60 20.91
C SER A 354 23.95 -1.68 22.39
N ARG A 355 23.58 -0.56 23.03
CA ARG A 355 23.11 -0.56 24.42
C ARG A 355 21.75 -1.21 24.60
N VAL A 356 20.82 -0.98 23.66
CA VAL A 356 19.52 -1.66 23.65
C VAL A 356 19.73 -3.17 23.61
N LYS A 357 20.56 -3.67 22.68
CA LYS A 357 20.88 -5.11 22.60
C LYS A 357 21.45 -5.67 23.91
N ARG A 358 22.29 -4.90 24.62
CA ARG A 358 22.83 -5.30 25.93
C ARG A 358 21.75 -5.36 27.01
N ALA A 359 20.81 -4.42 27.03
CA ALA A 359 19.68 -4.46 27.97
C ALA A 359 18.84 -5.74 27.81
N PHE A 360 18.53 -6.12 26.55
CA PHE A 360 17.86 -7.39 26.25
C PHE A 360 18.67 -8.62 26.68
N ALA A 361 19.99 -8.59 26.53
CA ALA A 361 20.85 -9.69 26.97
C ALA A 361 20.91 -9.80 28.50
N ALA A 362 20.98 -8.66 29.21
CA ALA A 362 21.00 -8.60 30.67
C ALA A 362 19.70 -9.13 31.28
N ALA A 363 18.54 -8.68 30.80
CA ALA A 363 17.23 -9.13 31.28
C ALA A 363 17.00 -10.65 31.17
N LYS A 364 17.69 -11.30 30.22
CA LYS A 364 17.64 -12.76 30.04
C LYS A 364 18.65 -13.52 30.88
N ALA A 365 19.78 -12.90 31.21
CA ALA A 365 20.80 -13.53 32.04
C ALA A 365 20.34 -13.71 33.49
N GLU A 366 19.47 -12.83 33.99
CA GLU A 366 18.97 -12.86 35.36
C GLU A 366 18.07 -14.08 35.66
N VAL A 367 17.31 -14.57 34.67
CA VAL A 367 16.42 -15.73 34.82
C VAL A 367 16.56 -16.64 33.61
N PRO A 368 17.24 -17.80 33.75
CA PRO A 368 17.37 -18.75 32.65
C PRO A 368 15.99 -19.26 32.21
N LEU A 369 15.63 -18.99 30.95
CA LEU A 369 14.48 -19.65 30.32
C LEU A 369 14.76 -21.17 30.25
N PRO A 370 13.73 -22.03 30.35
CA PRO A 370 13.90 -23.46 30.18
C PRO A 370 14.57 -23.74 28.84
N LYS A 371 15.58 -24.61 28.85
CA LYS A 371 16.31 -25.07 27.66
C LYS A 371 15.35 -25.85 26.74
N THR A 372 14.54 -25.16 25.96
CA THR A 372 13.84 -25.75 24.82
C THR A 372 14.80 -25.78 23.61
N ASP A 373 14.70 -26.82 22.80
CA ASP A 373 15.62 -27.16 21.71
C ASP A 373 15.78 -26.06 20.62
N ASP A 374 14.93 -25.04 20.59
CA ASP A 374 15.06 -23.91 19.68
C ASP A 374 15.83 -22.77 20.35
N ASN A 375 17.15 -22.87 20.25
CA ASN A 375 18.18 -21.94 20.70
C ASN A 375 18.17 -20.61 19.90
N VAL A 376 17.00 -20.01 19.67
CA VAL A 376 16.85 -18.72 18.98
C VAL A 376 16.76 -17.61 20.02
N PRO A 377 17.85 -16.85 20.27
CA PRO A 377 17.77 -15.71 21.17
C PRO A 377 16.75 -14.70 20.64
N VAL A 378 15.73 -14.38 21.45
CA VAL A 378 14.69 -13.36 21.14
C VAL A 378 15.33 -11.95 21.13
N GLU A 379 16.24 -11.68 20.22
CA GLU A 379 16.85 -10.37 20.06
C GLU A 379 15.81 -9.36 19.56
N PRO A 380 15.97 -8.06 19.89
CA PRO A 380 15.16 -7.03 19.27
C PRO A 380 15.36 -7.06 17.74
N ILE A 381 14.24 -7.11 17.01
CA ILE A 381 14.22 -7.20 15.55
C ILE A 381 14.27 -5.80 14.97
N TRP A 382 15.36 -5.48 14.29
CA TRP A 382 15.54 -4.24 13.56
C TRP A 382 15.18 -4.46 12.10
N THR A 383 14.10 -3.83 11.64
CA THR A 383 13.51 -4.08 10.32
C THR A 383 13.82 -2.98 9.32
N SER A 384 13.58 -3.24 8.04
CA SER A 384 13.54 -2.21 6.98
C SER A 384 12.25 -1.38 7.08
N ASN A 385 12.16 -0.31 6.29
CA ASN A 385 10.89 0.38 6.08
C ASN A 385 10.62 0.57 4.58
N PRO A 386 9.60 -0.09 4.00
CA PRO A 386 8.60 -0.96 4.65
C PRO A 386 9.17 -2.31 5.13
N ALA A 387 8.38 -3.00 5.97
CA ALA A 387 8.62 -4.38 6.41
C ALA A 387 7.33 -5.20 6.37
N ARG A 388 7.48 -6.53 6.31
CA ARG A 388 6.38 -7.48 6.52
C ARG A 388 6.70 -8.38 7.69
N ILE A 389 5.69 -8.58 8.53
CA ILE A 389 5.75 -9.44 9.71
C ILE A 389 4.75 -10.56 9.48
N SER A 390 5.22 -11.79 9.61
CA SER A 390 4.42 -13.00 9.48
C SER A 390 4.27 -13.61 10.86
N ILE A 391 3.03 -13.81 11.29
CA ILE A 391 2.69 -14.46 12.56
C ILE A 391 2.02 -15.78 12.19
N PHE A 392 2.63 -16.89 12.59
CA PHE A 392 2.25 -18.24 12.15
C PHE A 392 2.26 -18.40 10.61
N GLY A 393 3.37 -18.05 9.95
CA GLY A 393 3.53 -18.25 8.50
C GLY A 393 2.50 -17.48 7.67
N PRO A 394 1.87 -18.08 6.65
CA PRO A 394 0.92 -17.37 5.79
C PRO A 394 -0.44 -17.07 6.46
N ALA A 395 -0.69 -17.55 7.68
CA ALA A 395 -1.97 -17.32 8.37
C ALA A 395 -2.21 -15.81 8.61
N HIS A 396 -1.24 -15.12 9.22
CA HIS A 396 -1.33 -13.68 9.51
C HIS A 396 -0.14 -12.94 8.92
N GLU A 397 -0.46 -11.89 8.18
CA GLU A 397 0.52 -11.02 7.52
C GLU A 397 0.23 -9.57 7.89
N ILE A 398 1.23 -8.89 8.45
CA ILE A 398 1.17 -7.47 8.78
C ILE A 398 2.22 -6.77 7.92
N THR A 399 1.79 -5.80 7.11
CA THR A 399 2.72 -4.94 6.36
C THR A 399 2.80 -3.60 7.06
N VAL A 400 4.02 -3.18 7.40
CA VAL A 400 4.28 -1.92 8.08
C VAL A 400 5.02 -1.00 7.14
N PHE A 401 4.52 0.22 7.01
CA PHE A 401 5.16 1.25 6.20
C PHE A 401 4.97 2.60 6.87
N ARG A 402 6.06 3.17 7.39
CA ARG A 402 6.05 4.49 7.99
C ARG A 402 6.39 5.54 6.92
N ASP A 403 5.41 6.35 6.56
CA ASP A 403 5.53 7.48 5.62
C ASP A 403 4.37 8.46 5.86
N ASP A 404 4.55 9.74 5.54
CA ASP A 404 3.52 10.77 5.64
C ASP A 404 2.64 10.78 4.39
N ILE A 405 2.01 9.63 4.12
CA ILE A 405 1.25 9.38 2.88
C ILE A 405 0.10 10.36 2.73
N THR A 406 -0.66 10.62 3.80
CA THR A 406 -1.82 11.51 3.77
C THR A 406 -1.43 12.93 3.36
N SER A 407 -0.37 13.48 3.95
CA SER A 407 0.14 14.80 3.59
C SER A 407 0.60 14.85 2.13
N ARG A 408 1.23 13.77 1.65
CA ARG A 408 1.66 13.66 0.25
C ARG A 408 0.48 13.55 -0.71
N LEU A 409 -0.57 12.80 -0.37
CA LEU A 409 -1.79 12.69 -1.16
C LEU A 409 -2.47 14.07 -1.26
N ARG A 410 -2.65 14.77 -0.14
CA ARG A 410 -3.29 16.09 -0.12
C ARG A 410 -2.57 17.12 -0.98
N ARG A 411 -1.23 17.13 -0.99
CA ARG A 411 -0.44 18.05 -1.83
C ARG A 411 -0.49 17.74 -3.33
N ASN A 412 -0.74 16.49 -3.70
CA ASN A 412 -0.69 16.03 -5.10
C ASN A 412 -2.06 15.61 -5.65
N ALA A 413 -3.12 15.77 -4.86
CA ALA A 413 -4.46 15.38 -5.26
C ALA A 413 -4.95 16.25 -6.42
N LEU A 414 -5.52 15.60 -7.43
CA LEU A 414 -6.18 16.28 -8.54
C LEU A 414 -7.44 16.96 -8.03
N THR A 415 -7.71 18.15 -8.57
CA THR A 415 -9.01 18.80 -8.48
C THR A 415 -9.75 18.55 -9.79
N PHE A 416 -10.98 18.05 -9.72
CA PHE A 416 -11.82 17.71 -10.86
C PHE A 416 -13.28 17.99 -10.50
N GLY A 417 -14.17 18.05 -11.50
CA GLY A 417 -15.60 18.31 -11.28
C GLY A 417 -15.95 19.77 -10.95
N LYS A 418 -15.04 20.73 -11.17
CA LYS A 418 -15.27 22.16 -10.86
C LYS A 418 -16.44 22.76 -11.65
N ALA A 419 -16.67 22.28 -12.87
CA ALA A 419 -17.76 22.77 -13.71
C ALA A 419 -19.11 22.17 -13.29
N SER A 420 -19.12 20.90 -12.88
CA SER A 420 -20.36 20.26 -12.40
C SER A 420 -20.86 20.81 -11.07
N THR A 421 -19.96 21.22 -10.16
CA THR A 421 -20.36 21.81 -8.88
C THR A 421 -21.01 23.19 -9.03
N ALA A 422 -20.60 23.98 -10.04
CA ALA A 422 -21.16 25.31 -10.28
C ALA A 422 -22.58 25.28 -10.90
N GLU A 423 -22.95 24.16 -11.52
CA GLU A 423 -24.29 23.94 -12.07
C GLU A 423 -25.24 23.38 -10.99
N ASP A 424 -24.77 22.48 -10.13
CA ASP A 424 -25.55 21.89 -9.03
C ASP A 424 -25.89 22.94 -7.93
N ASP A 425 -25.05 23.98 -7.71
CA ASP A 425 -25.29 25.07 -6.73
C ASP A 425 -26.49 25.99 -7.06
N ASN A 426 -27.05 25.94 -8.28
CA ASN A 426 -28.17 26.80 -8.69
C ASN A 426 -29.56 26.17 -8.48
N ASP A 427 -29.66 24.86 -8.21
CA ASP A 427 -30.96 24.14 -8.19
C ASP A 427 -31.24 23.30 -6.93
N ASP A 428 -30.34 23.24 -5.93
CA ASP A 428 -30.57 22.42 -4.72
C ASP A 428 -30.86 23.28 -3.47
N GLU A 429 -32.13 23.36 -3.06
CA GLU A 429 -32.49 23.57 -1.65
C GLU A 429 -31.93 22.37 -0.86
N GLU A 430 -30.79 22.54 -0.18
CA GLU A 430 -30.15 21.51 0.65
C GLU A 430 -31.13 20.95 1.70
N MET A 431 -31.65 19.76 1.42
CA MET A 431 -32.27 18.91 2.44
C MET A 431 -31.18 18.51 3.45
N PRO A 432 -31.39 18.69 4.77
CA PRO A 432 -30.38 18.34 5.76
C PRO A 432 -30.09 16.84 5.71
N ASP A 433 -28.84 16.51 5.39
CA ASP A 433 -28.34 15.14 5.38
C ASP A 433 -28.47 14.55 6.79
N THR A 434 -29.37 13.57 6.94
CA THR A 434 -29.69 12.91 8.23
C THR A 434 -28.74 11.75 8.54
N SER A 435 -27.64 11.62 7.80
CA SER A 435 -26.63 10.62 8.09
C SER A 435 -25.81 10.99 9.34
N PRO A 436 -25.47 10.01 10.20
CA PRO A 436 -24.72 10.29 11.41
C PRO A 436 -23.34 10.88 11.07
N GLU A 437 -23.01 12.04 11.64
CA GLU A 437 -21.72 12.70 11.47
C GLU A 437 -20.58 11.76 11.87
N ILE A 438 -19.88 11.21 10.86
CA ILE A 438 -18.70 10.38 11.10
C ILE A 438 -17.56 11.30 11.57
N PRO A 439 -16.82 10.97 12.64
CA PRO A 439 -15.69 11.79 13.08
C PRO A 439 -14.68 12.03 11.94
N THR A 440 -14.20 13.28 11.82
CA THR A 440 -13.29 13.70 10.75
C THR A 440 -12.02 12.83 10.62
N PRO A 441 -11.39 12.31 11.70
CA PRO A 441 -10.24 11.42 11.56
C PRO A 441 -10.61 10.08 10.90
N THR A 442 -11.81 9.58 11.20
CA THR A 442 -12.35 8.34 10.62
C THR A 442 -12.64 8.51 9.13
N GLN A 443 -13.16 9.66 8.72
CA GLN A 443 -13.37 9.98 7.30
C GLN A 443 -12.04 10.03 6.54
N ILE A 444 -11.03 10.70 7.10
CA ILE A 444 -9.66 10.77 6.52
C ILE A 444 -9.05 9.36 6.40
N ALA A 445 -9.20 8.52 7.43
CA ALA A 445 -8.70 7.15 7.42
C ALA A 445 -9.40 6.31 6.34
N ARG A 446 -10.72 6.41 6.19
CA ARG A 446 -11.47 5.74 5.12
C ARG A 446 -10.98 6.20 3.75
N LYS A 447 -10.84 7.50 3.54
CA LYS A 447 -10.34 8.07 2.28
C LYS A 447 -8.92 7.60 1.96
N LEU A 448 -8.05 7.48 2.96
CA LEU A 448 -6.69 6.93 2.79
C LEU A 448 -6.73 5.47 2.34
N VAL A 449 -7.54 4.64 2.98
CA VAL A 449 -7.69 3.21 2.64
C VAL A 449 -8.22 3.07 1.21
N LEU A 450 -9.26 3.83 0.86
CA LEU A 450 -9.84 3.83 -0.49
C LEU A 450 -8.85 4.31 -1.56
N SER A 451 -7.94 5.22 -1.22
CA SER A 451 -6.92 5.71 -2.15
C SER A 451 -5.77 4.71 -2.35
N LEU A 452 -5.36 4.01 -1.28
CA LEU A 452 -4.14 3.21 -1.28
C LEU A 452 -4.38 1.75 -1.66
N LEU A 453 -5.41 1.11 -1.11
CA LEU A 453 -5.67 -0.33 -1.30
C LEU A 453 -5.90 -0.71 -2.77
N PRO A 454 -6.69 0.04 -3.57
CA PRO A 454 -6.81 -0.16 -5.01
C PRO A 454 -5.48 -0.15 -5.77
N GLN A 455 -4.48 0.58 -5.30
CA GLN A 455 -3.22 0.72 -6.03
C GLN A 455 -2.29 -0.50 -5.91
N SER A 456 -2.60 -1.47 -5.04
CA SER A 456 -1.72 -2.63 -4.73
C SER A 456 -0.26 -2.23 -4.46
N ASN A 457 -0.04 -0.99 -3.98
CA ASN A 457 1.28 -0.40 -3.82
C ASN A 457 1.24 0.60 -2.67
N LEU A 458 2.21 0.48 -1.76
CA LEU A 458 2.33 1.33 -0.58
C LEU A 458 2.72 2.79 -0.89
N SER A 459 3.32 3.02 -2.06
CA SER A 459 3.75 4.35 -2.49
C SER A 459 3.34 4.58 -3.95
N PRO A 460 2.06 4.92 -4.22
CA PRO A 460 1.53 5.05 -5.57
C PRO A 460 1.90 6.38 -6.26
N PHE A 461 3.06 6.96 -5.95
CA PHE A 461 3.51 8.26 -6.43
C PHE A 461 4.55 8.15 -7.54
N PRO A 462 4.78 9.24 -8.31
CA PRO A 462 5.89 9.34 -9.25
C PRO A 462 7.23 9.33 -8.51
N LEU A 463 8.29 8.92 -9.19
CA LEU A 463 9.64 8.87 -8.62
C LEU A 463 10.17 10.25 -8.20
N SER A 464 9.69 11.33 -8.83
CA SER A 464 10.01 12.70 -8.44
C SER A 464 9.42 13.09 -7.08
N THR A 465 8.26 12.54 -6.72
CA THR A 465 7.58 12.83 -5.45
C THR A 465 8.00 11.87 -4.35
N ARG A 466 8.18 10.59 -4.67
CA ARG A 466 8.69 9.58 -3.73
C ARG A 466 9.67 8.66 -4.46
N PRO A 467 10.98 8.90 -4.32
CA PRO A 467 12.01 8.09 -4.94
C PRO A 467 11.91 6.62 -4.49
N LYS A 468 12.25 5.70 -5.40
CA LYS A 468 12.30 4.26 -5.13
C LYS A 468 13.67 3.73 -5.53
N ALA A 469 14.28 2.98 -4.62
CA ALA A 469 15.61 2.39 -4.77
C ALA A 469 15.55 1.07 -5.56
#